data_AF-A0A2H9NGU2-F1
#
_entry.id   AF-A0A2H9NGU2-F1
#
_cell.length_a   1.000
_cell.length_b   1.000
_cell.length_c   1.000
_cell.angle_alpha   90.00
_cell.angle_beta   90.00
_cell.angle_gamma   90.00
#
_symmetry.space_group_name_H-M   'P 1'
#
loop_
_entity.id
_entity.type
_entity.pdbx_description
1 polymer ?
#
loop_
_entity_poly.entity_id
_entity_poly.type
_entity_poly.pdbx_seq_one_letter_code
_entity_poly.pdbx_strand_id
1 'polypeptide(L)'
;MKEKSVFVEFFGDNPLIRILDFLIEKRPFDTTKEEIIKETGISRVSLFKYWKKIEEFSVVKKTREIGKASLFVLNDENPIVQKLLILESELIKRAMNVDSEKVPLKIVK
;
A
#
# COMPACT_ATOMS: atom_id res chain seq x y z
N MET A 1 19.71 6.31 -2.51
CA MET A 1 18.61 5.54 -1.89
C MET A 1 17.35 6.36 -2.06
N LYS A 2 16.22 5.78 -2.48
CA LYS A 2 14.94 6.49 -2.52
C LYS A 2 14.64 6.97 -1.09
N GLU A 3 14.22 8.21 -0.92
CA GLU A 3 13.73 8.67 0.39
C GLU A 3 12.58 7.76 0.84
N LYS A 4 12.55 7.41 2.12
CA LYS A 4 11.49 6.56 2.67
C LYS A 4 10.22 7.39 2.77
N SER A 5 9.09 6.81 2.38
CA SER A 5 7.80 7.45 2.61
C SER A 5 7.52 7.56 4.11
N VAL A 6 6.68 8.52 4.49
CA VAL A 6 6.17 8.66 5.86
C VAL A 6 5.50 7.36 6.34
N PHE A 7 4.84 6.65 5.41
CA PHE A 7 4.21 5.37 5.69
C PHE A 7 5.23 4.29 6.10
N VAL A 8 6.34 4.16 5.37
CA VAL A 8 7.43 3.23 5.70
C VAL A 8 8.16 3.63 6.97
N GLU A 9 8.36 4.93 7.19
CA GLU A 9 8.98 5.44 8.41
C GLU A 9 8.16 5.10 9.66
N PHE A 10 6.83 5.30 9.59
CA PHE A 10 5.94 5.07 10.72
C PHE A 10 5.71 3.59 11.04
N PHE A 11 5.39 2.76 10.04
CA PHE A 11 5.11 1.33 10.25
C PHE A 11 6.35 0.44 10.26
N GLY A 12 7.51 1.01 9.98
CA GLY A 12 8.77 0.31 9.91
C GLY A 12 9.02 -0.35 8.56
N ASP A 13 10.30 -0.49 8.28
CA ASP A 13 10.80 -0.96 6.99
C ASP A 13 10.78 -2.49 6.89
N ASN A 14 9.63 -3.05 6.51
CA ASN A 14 9.45 -4.49 6.32
C ASN A 14 8.76 -4.82 4.98
N PRO A 15 8.84 -6.08 4.49
CA PRO A 15 8.37 -6.41 3.15
C PRO A 15 6.88 -6.14 2.91
N LEU A 16 6.01 -6.39 3.89
CA LEU A 16 4.58 -6.11 3.74
C LEU A 16 4.34 -4.60 3.56
N ILE A 17 4.98 -3.79 4.40
CA ILE A 17 4.85 -2.33 4.35
C ILE A 17 5.40 -1.77 3.04
N ARG A 18 6.54 -2.26 2.54
CA ARG A 18 7.04 -1.86 1.22
C ARG A 18 6.11 -2.22 0.07
N ILE A 19 5.46 -3.39 0.12
CA ILE A 19 4.46 -3.76 -0.91
C ILE A 19 3.27 -2.80 -0.86
N LEU A 20 2.74 -2.52 0.33
CA LEU A 20 1.59 -1.62 0.48
C LEU A 20 1.93 -0.18 0.06
N ASP A 21 3.08 0.34 0.49
CA ASP A 21 3.60 1.64 0.11
C ASP A 21 3.68 1.79 -1.40
N PHE A 22 4.29 0.80 -2.07
CA PHE A 22 4.37 0.76 -3.53
C PHE A 22 3.00 0.74 -4.20
N LEU A 23 2.05 -0.07 -3.70
CA LEU A 23 0.71 -0.16 -4.28
C LEU A 23 -0.07 1.15 -4.11
N ILE A 24 0.11 1.85 -2.98
CA ILE A 24 -0.49 3.16 -2.72
C ILE A 24 0.11 4.20 -3.67
N GLU A 25 1.45 4.25 -3.81
CA GLU A 25 2.16 5.16 -4.73
C GLU A 25 1.77 4.93 -6.20
N LYS A 26 1.55 3.66 -6.60
CA LYS A 26 1.26 3.30 -7.99
C LYS A 26 -0.18 3.53 -8.41
N ARG A 27 -1.10 3.77 -7.47
CA ARG A 27 -2.52 3.98 -7.75
C ARG A 27 -2.74 5.17 -8.72
N PRO A 28 -3.64 5.07 -9.72
CA PRO A 28 -4.57 3.96 -10.02
C PRO A 28 -4.03 2.98 -11.07
N PHE A 29 -2.72 2.94 -11.30
CA PHE A 29 -2.12 2.17 -12.38
C PHE A 29 -1.90 0.71 -12.02
N ASP A 30 -1.91 -0.13 -13.05
CA ASP A 30 -1.60 -1.54 -12.91
C ASP A 30 -0.12 -1.79 -12.60
N THR A 31 0.13 -2.89 -11.91
CA THR A 31 1.47 -3.41 -11.67
C THR A 31 1.51 -4.94 -11.71
N THR A 32 2.69 -5.46 -12.02
CA THR A 32 3.03 -6.88 -11.93
C THR A 32 3.76 -7.21 -10.62
N LYS A 33 3.75 -8.49 -10.25
CA LYS A 33 4.53 -9.01 -9.12
C LYS A 33 6.03 -8.75 -9.30
N GLU A 34 6.52 -8.86 -10.53
CA GLU A 34 7.90 -8.62 -10.91
C GLU A 34 8.31 -7.15 -10.74
N GLU A 35 7.44 -6.20 -11.12
CA GLU A 35 7.67 -4.78 -10.89
C GLU A 35 7.76 -4.47 -9.40
N ILE A 36 6.84 -5.01 -8.58
CA ILE A 36 6.90 -4.83 -7.12
C ILE A 36 8.24 -5.31 -6.57
N ILE A 37 8.69 -6.52 -6.95
CA ILE A 37 10.00 -7.05 -6.52
C ILE A 37 11.14 -6.11 -6.93
N LYS A 38 11.12 -5.65 -8.19
CA LYS A 38 12.18 -4.81 -8.76
C LYS A 38 12.24 -3.43 -8.08
N GLU A 39 11.11 -2.80 -7.85
CA GLU A 39 11.04 -1.43 -7.33
C GLU A 39 11.16 -1.35 -5.80
N THR A 40 10.66 -2.37 -5.08
CA THR A 40 10.74 -2.40 -3.59
C THR A 40 12.00 -3.10 -3.06
N GLY A 41 12.69 -3.86 -3.91
CA GLY A 41 13.86 -4.66 -3.54
C GLY A 41 13.56 -5.83 -2.59
N ILE A 42 12.30 -6.21 -2.41
CA ILE A 42 11.94 -7.38 -1.59
C ILE A 42 12.29 -8.68 -2.31
N SER A 43 12.56 -9.74 -1.56
CA SER A 43 12.78 -11.05 -2.17
C SER A 43 11.49 -11.62 -2.75
N ARG A 44 11.61 -12.40 -3.83
CA ARG A 44 10.48 -13.13 -4.43
C ARG A 44 9.71 -13.97 -3.41
N VAL A 45 10.43 -14.68 -2.53
CA VAL A 45 9.83 -15.47 -1.45
C VAL A 45 8.97 -14.60 -0.52
N SER A 46 9.46 -13.41 -0.16
CA SER A 46 8.72 -12.48 0.69
C SER A 46 7.48 -11.96 -0.02
N LEU A 47 7.59 -11.57 -1.30
CA LEU A 47 6.42 -11.14 -2.07
C LEU A 47 5.34 -12.22 -2.02
N PHE A 48 5.63 -13.45 -2.47
CA PHE A 48 4.61 -14.50 -2.55
C PHE A 48 4.03 -14.87 -1.17
N LYS A 49 4.82 -14.79 -0.10
CA LYS A 49 4.33 -15.00 1.28
C LYS A 49 3.23 -13.99 1.66
N TYR A 50 3.45 -12.70 1.40
CA TYR A 50 2.49 -11.65 1.77
C TYR A 50 1.38 -11.47 0.74
N TRP A 51 1.68 -11.70 -0.54
CA TRP A 51 0.74 -11.51 -1.64
C TRP A 51 -0.52 -12.36 -1.49
N LYS A 52 -0.38 -13.61 -1.01
CA LYS A 52 -1.53 -14.47 -0.72
C LYS A 52 -2.55 -13.80 0.18
N LYS A 53 -2.10 -13.11 1.25
CA LYS A 53 -2.98 -12.37 2.16
C LYS A 53 -3.55 -11.11 1.49
N ILE A 54 -2.73 -10.38 0.73
CA ILE A 54 -3.17 -9.19 0.01
C ILE A 54 -4.34 -9.54 -0.95
N GLU A 55 -4.25 -10.66 -1.66
CA GLU A 55 -5.33 -11.18 -2.50
C GLU A 55 -6.53 -11.69 -1.68
N GLU A 56 -6.29 -12.45 -0.61
CA GLU A 56 -7.35 -12.97 0.28
C GLU A 56 -8.21 -11.84 0.88
N PHE A 57 -7.58 -10.75 1.31
CA PHE A 57 -8.27 -9.56 1.81
C PHE A 57 -8.75 -8.61 0.71
N SER A 58 -8.62 -8.99 -0.56
CA SER A 58 -9.02 -8.20 -1.73
C SER A 58 -8.44 -6.78 -1.75
N VAL A 59 -7.22 -6.61 -1.22
CA VAL A 59 -6.49 -5.33 -1.20
C VAL A 59 -6.12 -4.89 -2.62
N VAL A 60 -5.90 -5.86 -3.50
CA VAL A 60 -5.71 -5.66 -4.95
C VAL A 60 -6.75 -6.42 -5.74
N LYS A 61 -7.04 -5.96 -6.95
CA LYS A 61 -7.83 -6.69 -7.94
C LYS A 61 -6.99 -6.96 -9.18
N LYS A 62 -7.09 -8.18 -9.71
CA LYS A 62 -6.49 -8.54 -11.00
C LYS A 62 -7.27 -7.85 -12.12
N THR A 63 -6.58 -7.17 -13.02
CA THR A 63 -7.23 -6.39 -14.09
C THR A 63 -7.18 -7.10 -15.44
N ARG A 64 -5.99 -7.51 -15.87
CA ARG A 64 -5.76 -8.22 -17.13
C ARG A 64 -4.52 -9.11 -17.08
N GLU A 65 -4.33 -9.89 -18.13
CA GLU A 65 -3.10 -10.64 -18.37
C GLU A 65 -2.44 -10.15 -19.67
N ILE A 66 -1.12 -10.05 -19.65
CA ILE A 66 -0.30 -9.80 -20.84
C ILE A 66 0.73 -10.92 -20.93
N GLY A 67 0.54 -11.82 -21.90
CA GLY A 67 1.32 -13.04 -22.00
C GLY A 67 1.13 -13.92 -20.76
N LYS A 68 2.22 -14.12 -19.98
CA LYS A 68 2.19 -14.87 -18.71
C LYS A 68 2.11 -13.97 -17.47
N ALA A 69 2.17 -12.66 -17.64
CA ALA A 69 2.14 -11.71 -16.54
C ALA A 69 0.70 -11.34 -16.18
N SER A 70 0.34 -11.51 -14.91
CA SER A 70 -0.91 -10.96 -14.36
C SER A 70 -0.67 -9.55 -13.85
N LEU A 71 -1.55 -8.63 -14.21
CA LEU A 71 -1.55 -7.25 -13.74
C LEU A 71 -2.60 -7.04 -12.65
N PHE A 72 -2.25 -6.20 -11.68
CA PHE A 72 -3.04 -5.93 -10.49
C PHE A 72 -3.09 -4.43 -10.24
N VAL A 73 -4.22 -3.96 -9.73
CA VAL A 73 -4.39 -2.58 -9.26
C VAL A 73 -4.85 -2.60 -7.81
N LEU A 74 -4.51 -1.56 -7.04
CA LEU A 74 -5.07 -1.36 -5.70
C LEU A 74 -6.61 -1.28 -5.80
N ASN A 75 -7.29 -1.95 -4.88
CA ASN A 75 -8.75 -2.04 -4.90
C ASN A 75 -9.39 -0.90 -4.11
N ASP A 76 -9.55 0.26 -4.74
CA ASP A 76 -10.11 1.48 -4.11
C ASP A 76 -11.59 1.33 -3.67
N GLU A 77 -12.28 0.29 -4.12
CA GLU A 77 -13.64 -0.06 -3.68
C GLU A 77 -13.65 -0.84 -2.36
N ASN A 78 -12.50 -1.37 -1.92
CA ASN A 78 -12.40 -2.13 -0.69
C ASN A 78 -12.38 -1.20 0.54
N PRO A 79 -13.28 -1.37 1.53
CA PRO A 79 -13.32 -0.52 2.73
C PRO A 79 -12.03 -0.53 3.56
N ILE A 80 -11.26 -1.63 3.54
CA ILE A 80 -9.96 -1.72 4.21
C ILE A 80 -8.94 -0.82 3.51
N VAL A 81 -8.90 -0.87 2.18
CA VAL A 81 -8.02 -0.02 1.36
C VAL A 81 -8.37 1.45 1.55
N GLN A 82 -9.66 1.81 1.54
CA GLN A 82 -10.09 3.19 1.79
C GLN A 82 -9.62 3.71 3.16
N LYS A 83 -9.75 2.91 4.21
CA LYS A 83 -9.25 3.26 5.56
C LYS A 83 -7.73 3.37 5.59
N LEU A 84 -7.01 2.52 4.86
CA LEU A 84 -5.56 2.57 4.73
C LEU A 84 -5.11 3.88 4.06
N LEU A 85 -5.79 4.29 2.99
CA LEU A 85 -5.50 5.54 2.28
C LEU A 85 -5.79 6.78 3.15
N ILE A 86 -6.86 6.75 3.95
CA ILE A 86 -7.13 7.82 4.93
C ILE A 86 -6.00 7.90 5.95
N LEU A 87 -5.58 6.76 6.50
CA LEU A 87 -4.50 6.71 7.48
C LEU A 87 -3.18 7.23 6.91
N GLU A 88 -2.82 6.83 5.68
CA GLU A 88 -1.63 7.32 4.99
C GLU A 88 -1.68 8.84 4.78
N SER A 89 -2.84 9.38 4.37
CA SER A 89 -3.03 10.82 4.21
C SER A 89 -2.88 11.58 5.53
N GLU A 90 -3.44 11.05 6.62
CA GLU A 90 -3.31 11.66 7.95
C GLU A 90 -1.86 11.64 8.45
N LEU A 91 -1.11 10.56 8.19
CA LEU A 91 0.32 10.48 8.51
C LEU A 91 1.12 11.55 7.76
N ILE A 92 0.87 11.72 6.46
CA ILE A 92 1.52 12.76 5.65
C ILE A 92 1.20 14.15 6.18
N LYS A 93 -0.07 14.48 6.44
CA LYS A 93 -0.47 15.78 6.99
C LYS A 93 0.26 16.09 8.30
N ARG A 94 0.33 15.11 9.20
CA ARG A 94 1.02 15.23 10.49
C ARG A 94 2.52 15.45 10.31
N ALA A 95 3.16 14.70 9.41
CA ALA A 95 4.58 14.84 9.10
C ALA A 95 4.92 16.20 8.46
N MET A 96 4.00 16.75 7.66
CA MET A 96 4.14 18.08 7.04
C MET A 96 3.80 19.25 7.98
N ASN A 97 3.47 18.99 9.27
CA ASN A 97 2.97 19.98 10.22
C ASN A 97 1.77 20.79 9.68
N VAL A 98 0.95 20.17 8.81
CA VAL A 98 -0.31 20.74 8.38
C VAL A 98 -1.33 20.43 9.47
N ASP A 99 -1.19 21.09 10.62
CA ASP A 99 -2.20 21.11 11.66
C ASP A 99 -3.37 21.97 11.17
N SER A 100 -4.26 21.40 10.36
CA SER A 100 -5.63 21.90 10.26
C SER A 100 -6.46 21.26 11.37
N GLU A 101 -6.73 22.08 12.38
CA GLU A 101 -7.63 21.91 13.53
C GLU A 101 -8.57 20.68 13.58
N LYS A 102 -8.42 19.91 14.68
CA LYS A 102 -9.42 19.13 15.45
C LYS A 102 -10.38 18.18 14.72
N VAL A 103 -10.21 16.88 14.98
CA VAL A 103 -11.36 15.97 15.17
C VAL A 103 -11.16 15.15 16.46
N PRO A 104 -12.03 15.29 17.48
CA PRO A 104 -11.98 14.40 18.63
C PRO A 104 -12.50 13.02 18.20
N LEU A 105 -11.62 12.04 18.16
CA LEU A 105 -12.00 10.63 18.06
C LEU A 105 -12.71 10.22 19.35
N LYS A 106 -14.04 10.40 19.41
CA LYS A 106 -14.88 9.63 20.33
C LYS A 106 -15.00 8.22 19.76
N ILE A 107 -14.11 7.34 20.19
CA ILE A 107 -14.32 5.90 20.04
C ILE A 107 -15.43 5.53 21.03
N VAL A 108 -16.60 5.18 20.50
CA VAL A 108 -17.74 4.69 21.27
C VAL A 108 -17.35 3.34 21.88
N LYS A 109 -17.47 3.23 23.21
CA LYS A 109 -17.34 1.99 23.98
C LYS A 109 -18.51 1.06 23.72
#